data_AF-I8TKM7-F1
#
_entry.id   AF-I8TKM7-F1
#
_cell.length_a   1.000
_cell.length_b   1.000
_cell.length_c   1.000
_cell.angle_alpha   90.00
_cell.angle_beta   90.00
_cell.angle_gamma   90.00
#
_symmetry.space_group_name_H-M   'P 1'
#
loop_
_entity.id
_entity.type
_entity.pdbx_description
1 polymer ?
#
loop_
_entity_poly.entity_id
_entity_poly.type
_entity_poly.pdbx_seq_one_letter_code
_entity_poly.pdbx_strand_id
1 'polypeptide(L)'
;MNGSIRHDDASSDMDSLAENFKGRLALDESLNFDQDGEMRYFGPTSGRLQFQGSSSNRVSIDGSAFSVSPPDQVSDSYGYIDPIDPITAGMGVPKDVQDHLIDLYFRWEQPWYAVVDEELFRESMNNGGRYWTPLLHNCILALGSRYSDRVDVRSDPDDPNTAGKSFLEEAKTQLHREMERPSLTTIQALGLIGMVYIAMGADAAGWLHHGMANRLSLDMGLNLDPAGFEETNAMTPREIQLRRQIYWTLYCHDKLSSSYTGRICSMLVTGTVF
;
A
#
# COMPACT_ATOMS: atom_id res chain seq x y z
N MET A 1 -31.29 -35.98 -42.55
CA MET A 1 -31.63 -34.94 -41.55
C MET A 1 -30.42 -34.75 -40.67
N ASN A 2 -29.47 -33.90 -41.07
CA ASN A 2 -28.32 -33.54 -40.23
C ASN A 2 -28.57 -32.14 -39.70
N GLY A 3 -28.83 -32.05 -38.40
CA GLY A 3 -28.85 -30.79 -37.66
C GLY A 3 -27.43 -30.26 -37.56
N SER A 4 -27.16 -29.15 -38.24
CA SER A 4 -25.96 -28.36 -38.03
C SER A 4 -26.20 -27.49 -36.80
N ILE A 5 -25.52 -27.81 -35.71
CA ILE A 5 -25.47 -26.99 -34.49
C ILE A 5 -24.71 -25.71 -34.85
N ARG A 6 -25.36 -24.56 -34.71
CA ARG A 6 -24.79 -23.23 -34.93
C ARG A 6 -23.63 -23.02 -33.97
N HIS A 7 -22.41 -23.05 -34.50
CA HIS A 7 -21.17 -22.80 -33.74
C HIS A 7 -20.60 -21.39 -33.99
N ASP A 8 -21.28 -20.54 -34.78
CA ASP A 8 -20.71 -19.29 -35.30
C ASP A 8 -21.11 -18.02 -34.52
N ASP A 9 -22.11 -18.08 -33.63
CA ASP A 9 -22.64 -16.88 -32.96
C ASP A 9 -21.82 -16.44 -31.72
N ALA A 10 -21.13 -17.36 -31.03
CA ALA A 10 -20.36 -17.01 -29.82
C ALA A 10 -19.00 -16.35 -30.13
N SER A 11 -18.41 -16.65 -31.29
CA SER A 11 -17.17 -16.02 -31.74
C SER A 11 -17.42 -14.56 -32.08
N SER A 12 -18.51 -14.27 -32.79
CA SER A 12 -18.82 -12.92 -33.27
C SER A 12 -19.16 -11.95 -32.12
N ASP A 13 -19.81 -12.44 -31.05
CA ASP A 13 -20.08 -11.65 -29.85
C ASP A 13 -18.80 -11.33 -29.07
N MET A 14 -17.88 -12.30 -28.94
CA MET A 14 -16.56 -12.07 -28.33
C MET A 14 -15.69 -11.14 -29.17
N ASP A 15 -15.71 -11.29 -30.49
CA ASP A 15 -14.96 -10.44 -31.42
C ASP A 15 -15.53 -9.01 -31.42
N SER A 16 -16.85 -8.85 -31.34
CA SER A 16 -17.53 -7.56 -31.16
C SER A 16 -17.19 -6.91 -29.81
N LEU A 17 -17.13 -7.70 -28.73
CA LEU A 17 -16.70 -7.23 -27.42
C LEU A 17 -15.22 -6.79 -27.45
N ALA A 18 -14.35 -7.59 -28.07
CA ALA A 18 -12.93 -7.30 -28.22
C ALA A 18 -12.68 -6.02 -29.05
N GLU A 19 -13.43 -5.81 -30.14
CA GLU A 19 -13.40 -4.56 -30.91
C GLU A 19 -13.87 -3.34 -30.10
N ASN A 20 -14.86 -3.51 -29.21
CA ASN A 20 -15.27 -2.45 -28.27
C ASN A 20 -14.19 -2.10 -27.24
N PHE A 21 -13.27 -3.02 -26.93
CA PHE A 21 -12.13 -2.80 -26.04
C PHE A 21 -10.84 -2.37 -26.76
N LYS A 22 -10.77 -2.59 -28.08
CA LYS A 22 -9.63 -2.26 -28.93
C LYS A 22 -9.45 -0.74 -28.98
N GLY A 23 -8.33 -0.25 -28.46
CA GLY A 23 -8.06 1.20 -28.31
C GLY A 23 -8.66 1.84 -27.04
N ARG A 24 -9.51 1.13 -26.29
CA ARG A 24 -9.94 1.53 -24.93
C ARG A 24 -9.06 0.94 -23.83
N LEU A 25 -8.48 -0.22 -24.09
CA LEU A 25 -7.32 -0.76 -23.37
C LEU A 25 -6.10 -0.33 -24.18
N ALA A 26 -5.51 0.82 -23.86
CA ALA A 26 -4.41 1.37 -24.62
C ALA A 26 -3.19 0.43 -24.56
N LEU A 27 -2.99 -0.30 -25.66
CA LEU A 27 -1.77 -1.06 -25.99
C LEU A 27 -0.70 -0.16 -26.61
N ASP A 28 -1.07 1.06 -26.97
CA ASP A 28 -0.12 2.10 -27.37
C ASP A 28 0.32 2.86 -26.12
N GLU A 29 1.58 3.27 -26.08
CA GLU A 29 2.26 3.97 -24.99
C GLU A 29 1.67 5.38 -24.80
N SER A 30 0.38 5.45 -24.49
CA SER A 30 -0.33 6.71 -24.33
C SER A 30 0.22 7.39 -23.08
N LEU A 31 0.98 8.46 -23.34
CA LEU A 31 1.35 9.46 -22.37
C LEU A 31 0.08 9.92 -21.69
N ASN A 32 -0.11 9.48 -20.44
CA ASN A 32 -1.26 9.83 -19.65
C ASN A 32 -0.89 11.06 -18.83
N PHE A 33 -1.83 11.99 -18.70
CA PHE A 33 -1.65 13.20 -17.90
C PHE A 33 -2.42 13.03 -16.60
N ASP A 34 -1.78 13.32 -15.47
CA ASP A 34 -2.43 13.32 -14.16
C ASP A 34 -3.19 14.64 -13.94
N GLN A 35 -3.92 14.78 -12.83
CA GLN A 35 -4.78 15.95 -12.55
C GLN A 35 -4.00 17.28 -12.50
N ASP A 36 -2.69 17.21 -12.29
CA ASP A 36 -1.74 18.32 -12.32
C ASP A 36 -1.32 18.74 -13.74
N GLY A 37 -1.76 18.02 -14.78
CA GLY A 37 -1.37 18.24 -16.17
C GLY A 37 0.02 17.69 -16.51
N GLU A 38 0.66 16.96 -15.60
CA GLU A 38 1.98 16.36 -15.81
C GLU A 38 1.88 14.95 -16.38
N MET A 39 2.85 14.61 -17.23
CA MET A 39 2.93 13.33 -17.90
C MET A 39 3.35 12.23 -16.92
N ARG A 40 2.51 11.20 -16.75
CA ARG A 40 2.78 10.03 -15.91
C ARG A 40 2.54 8.74 -16.67
N TYR A 41 3.39 7.76 -16.39
CA TYR A 41 3.20 6.40 -16.89
C TYR A 41 2.19 5.66 -16.01
N PHE A 42 1.05 5.34 -16.60
CA PHE A 42 0.12 4.32 -16.14
C PHE A 42 0.19 3.21 -17.17
N GLY A 43 0.51 2.00 -16.75
CA GLY A 43 0.74 0.93 -17.70
C GLY A 43 -0.54 0.40 -18.34
N PRO A 44 -0.40 -0.51 -19.32
CA PRO A 44 -1.47 -0.90 -20.25
C PRO A 44 -2.68 -1.58 -19.61
N THR A 45 -2.53 -2.14 -18.41
CA THR A 45 -3.62 -2.79 -17.66
C THR A 45 -4.26 -1.89 -16.60
N SER A 46 -3.77 -0.65 -16.46
CA SER A 46 -4.26 0.29 -15.45
C SER A 46 -5.74 0.63 -15.66
N GLY A 47 -6.56 0.40 -14.64
CA GLY A 47 -7.95 0.87 -14.60
C GLY A 47 -8.10 2.40 -14.61
N ARG A 48 -6.98 3.15 -14.54
CA ARG A 48 -6.93 4.62 -14.68
C ARG A 48 -6.83 5.09 -16.14
N LEU A 49 -6.70 4.18 -17.11
CA LEU A 49 -6.87 4.54 -18.50
C LEU A 49 -8.33 5.02 -18.65
N GLN A 50 -8.52 6.31 -18.90
CA GLN A 50 -9.85 6.83 -19.21
C GLN A 50 -10.38 6.02 -20.39
N PHE A 51 -11.59 5.45 -20.24
CA PHE A 51 -12.28 4.88 -21.39
C PHE A 51 -12.38 6.01 -22.41
N GLN A 52 -11.70 5.87 -23.55
CA GLN A 52 -11.85 6.82 -24.65
C GLN A 52 -13.34 6.86 -24.99
N GLY A 53 -13.99 7.98 -24.64
CA GLY A 53 -15.36 8.25 -25.04
C GLY A 53 -15.42 8.19 -26.56
N SER A 54 -16.37 7.44 -27.11
CA SER A 54 -16.62 7.40 -28.54
C SER A 54 -17.20 8.74 -28.99
N SER A 55 -16.35 9.74 -29.15
CA SER A 55 -16.71 11.02 -29.74
C SER A 55 -15.50 11.61 -30.44
N SER A 56 -15.44 11.36 -31.76
CA SER A 56 -14.85 12.30 -32.70
C SER A 56 -15.55 13.65 -32.53
N ASN A 57 -15.06 14.47 -31.61
CA ASN A 57 -15.11 15.91 -31.67
C ASN A 57 -14.26 16.45 -30.51
N ARG A 58 -13.09 16.98 -30.86
CA ARG A 58 -12.28 17.80 -29.95
C ARG A 58 -13.11 19.05 -29.61
N VAL A 59 -13.82 19.01 -28.49
CA VAL A 59 -14.39 20.18 -27.86
C VAL A 59 -13.44 20.56 -26.73
N SER A 60 -12.87 21.76 -26.84
CA SER A 60 -12.15 22.41 -25.74
C SER A 60 -13.11 22.51 -24.55
N ILE A 61 -12.82 21.82 -23.45
CA ILE A 61 -13.62 21.91 -22.24
C ILE A 61 -12.97 22.95 -21.32
N ASP A 62 -13.76 24.00 -21.12
CA ASP A 62 -13.55 25.11 -20.21
C ASP A 62 -13.43 24.60 -18.77
N GLY A 63 -12.50 25.20 -18.03
CA GLY A 63 -12.09 24.76 -16.70
C GLY A 63 -13.19 24.93 -15.66
N SER A 64 -13.70 23.82 -15.13
CA SER A 64 -14.32 23.79 -13.80
C SER A 64 -13.65 22.69 -12.97
N ALA A 65 -12.50 23.06 -12.42
CA ALA A 65 -11.76 22.24 -11.46
C ALA A 65 -12.52 22.18 -10.13
N PHE A 66 -12.72 20.97 -9.60
CA PHE A 66 -12.97 20.79 -8.18
C PHE A 66 -11.67 21.14 -7.45
N SER A 67 -11.70 22.24 -6.69
CA SER A 67 -10.58 22.74 -5.91
C SER A 67 -10.25 21.77 -4.78
N VAL A 68 -9.12 21.07 -4.89
CA VAL A 68 -8.43 20.49 -3.73
C VAL A 68 -7.47 21.56 -3.23
N SER A 69 -7.65 22.02 -1.99
CA SER A 69 -6.73 22.98 -1.37
C SER A 69 -5.33 22.36 -1.24
N PRO A 70 -4.24 23.14 -1.42
CA PRO A 70 -2.88 22.64 -1.24
C PRO A 70 -2.65 22.22 0.21
N PRO A 71 -1.79 21.21 0.48
CA PRO A 71 -1.34 20.93 1.84
C PRO A 71 -0.57 22.15 2.37
N ASP A 72 -0.99 22.66 3.54
CA ASP A 72 -0.35 23.78 4.21
C ASP A 72 1.13 23.50 4.49
N GLN A 73 1.96 24.52 4.26
CA GLN A 73 3.41 24.45 4.42
C GLN A 73 3.79 24.16 5.87
N VAL A 74 4.39 23.00 6.10
CA VAL A 74 4.92 22.60 7.41
C VAL A 74 6.14 23.47 7.71
N SER A 75 6.04 24.27 8.77
CA SER A 75 7.09 25.17 9.25
C SER A 75 8.32 24.39 9.73
N ASP A 76 9.47 24.66 9.09
CA ASP A 76 10.79 24.17 9.48
C ASP A 76 11.17 24.65 10.89
N SER A 77 11.22 23.73 11.85
CA SER A 77 11.97 23.90 13.09
C SER A 77 12.57 22.56 13.52
N TYR A 78 13.69 22.19 12.89
CA TYR A 78 14.50 21.05 13.28
C TYR A 78 15.29 21.38 14.55
N GLY A 79 14.67 21.14 15.71
CA GLY A 79 15.39 20.96 16.96
C GLY A 79 15.87 19.51 17.09
N TYR A 80 17.14 19.32 17.45
CA TYR A 80 17.66 18.04 17.96
C TYR A 80 16.83 17.59 19.17
N ILE A 81 16.12 16.47 19.08
CA ILE A 81 15.36 15.88 20.20
C ILE A 81 15.51 14.35 20.22
N ASP A 82 15.65 13.86 21.46
CA ASP A 82 16.00 12.55 22.00
C ASP A 82 15.28 11.28 21.47
N PRO A 83 15.76 10.08 21.85
CA PRO A 83 15.21 8.79 21.44
C PRO A 83 13.74 8.62 21.83
N ILE A 84 13.00 7.94 20.96
CA ILE A 84 11.58 7.53 21.04
C ILE A 84 11.07 7.36 22.48
N ASP A 85 10.17 8.24 22.91
CA ASP A 85 9.31 7.97 24.06
C ASP A 85 8.14 7.08 23.58
N PRO A 86 7.98 5.85 24.09
CA PRO A 86 6.86 4.95 23.75
C PRO A 86 5.48 5.49 24.16
N ILE A 87 5.44 6.67 24.78
CA ILE A 87 4.25 7.32 25.32
C ILE A 87 3.34 7.85 24.21
N THR A 88 3.85 8.23 23.04
CA THR A 88 3.08 8.97 22.00
C THR A 88 2.15 8.11 21.12
N ALA A 89 2.36 6.78 21.06
CA ALA A 89 1.59 5.89 20.19
C ALA A 89 0.12 5.79 20.65
N GLY A 90 -0.82 6.32 19.86
CA GLY A 90 -2.24 6.29 20.23
C GLY A 90 -2.56 7.09 21.50
N MET A 91 -1.74 8.10 21.87
CA MET A 91 -2.08 8.97 23.01
C MET A 91 -3.47 9.56 22.85
N GLY A 92 -4.32 9.28 23.83
CA GLY A 92 -5.71 9.74 23.86
C GLY A 92 -6.73 8.72 23.34
N VAL A 93 -6.29 7.60 22.74
CA VAL A 93 -7.21 6.55 22.27
C VAL A 93 -7.43 5.49 23.35
N PRO A 94 -8.69 5.25 23.77
CA PRO A 94 -9.02 4.22 24.75
C PRO A 94 -8.47 2.83 24.35
N LYS A 95 -8.02 2.05 25.34
CA LYS A 95 -7.44 0.72 25.09
C LYS A 95 -8.42 -0.22 24.38
N ASP A 96 -9.71 -0.15 24.72
CA ASP A 96 -10.75 -0.96 24.07
C ASP A 96 -10.88 -0.63 22.57
N VAL A 97 -10.70 0.64 22.20
CA VAL A 97 -10.68 1.07 20.79
C VAL A 97 -9.45 0.50 20.12
N GLN A 98 -8.27 0.63 20.72
CA GLN A 98 -7.03 0.11 20.15
C GLN A 98 -7.10 -1.41 19.92
N ASP A 99 -7.50 -2.17 20.93
CA ASP A 99 -7.63 -3.62 20.86
C ASP A 99 -8.61 -4.05 19.76
N HIS A 100 -9.77 -3.37 19.67
CA HIS A 100 -10.77 -3.60 18.61
C HIS A 100 -10.21 -3.34 17.19
N LEU A 101 -9.49 -2.24 17.00
CA LEU A 101 -8.90 -1.91 15.70
C LEU A 101 -7.79 -2.88 15.29
N ILE A 102 -6.95 -3.28 16.26
CA ILE A 102 -5.89 -4.28 16.04
C ILE A 102 -6.51 -5.62 15.64
N ASP A 103 -7.55 -6.07 16.33
CA ASP A 103 -8.27 -7.30 15.99
C ASP A 103 -8.88 -7.25 14.57
N LEU A 104 -9.41 -6.11 14.16
CA LEU A 104 -9.93 -5.92 12.81
C LEU A 104 -8.84 -5.95 11.74
N TYR A 105 -7.68 -5.33 11.98
CA TYR A 105 -6.53 -5.40 11.07
C TYR A 105 -6.11 -6.85 10.84
N PHE A 106 -5.85 -7.61 11.91
CA PHE A 106 -5.42 -8.99 11.81
C PHE A 106 -6.50 -9.91 11.20
N ARG A 107 -7.77 -9.57 11.37
CA ARG A 107 -8.89 -10.32 10.78
C ARG A 107 -9.11 -10.05 9.30
N TRP A 108 -8.98 -8.81 8.85
CA TRP A 108 -9.46 -8.39 7.52
C TRP A 108 -8.37 -7.92 6.55
N GLU A 109 -7.26 -7.37 7.04
CA GLU A 109 -6.14 -6.91 6.19
C GLU A 109 -5.08 -8.02 6.03
N GLN A 110 -4.66 -8.63 7.15
CA GLN A 110 -3.56 -9.59 7.17
C GLN A 110 -3.74 -10.81 6.23
N PRO A 111 -4.94 -11.40 6.03
CA PRO A 111 -5.07 -12.60 5.19
C PRO A 111 -4.55 -12.46 3.76
N TRP A 112 -4.45 -11.24 3.23
CA TRP A 112 -3.98 -10.96 1.87
C TRP A 112 -2.74 -10.06 1.84
N TYR A 113 -2.43 -9.34 2.92
CA TYR A 113 -1.21 -8.55 3.09
C TYR A 113 -0.50 -8.88 4.41
N ALA A 114 0.07 -10.09 4.49
CA ALA A 114 0.63 -10.65 5.71
C ALA A 114 2.03 -10.12 6.08
N VAL A 115 2.22 -8.80 6.16
CA VAL A 115 3.56 -8.21 6.42
C VAL A 115 3.93 -8.22 7.91
N VAL A 116 2.97 -8.39 8.82
CA VAL A 116 3.15 -8.39 10.27
C VAL A 116 2.89 -9.79 10.85
N ASP A 117 3.72 -10.23 11.80
CA ASP A 117 3.46 -11.41 12.61
C ASP A 117 2.68 -10.99 13.86
N GLU A 118 1.47 -11.51 14.01
CA GLU A 118 0.54 -11.08 15.07
C GLU A 118 1.07 -11.39 16.47
N GLU A 119 1.68 -12.57 16.65
CA GLU A 119 2.18 -13.00 17.94
C GLU A 119 3.36 -12.12 18.38
N LEU A 120 4.31 -11.87 17.47
CA LEU A 120 5.46 -11.01 17.71
C LEU A 120 5.04 -9.57 18.01
N PHE A 121 4.07 -9.07 17.24
CA PHE A 121 3.53 -7.72 17.41
C PHE A 121 2.86 -7.56 18.78
N ARG A 122 1.93 -8.45 19.14
CA ARG A 122 1.20 -8.37 20.42
C ARG A 122 2.11 -8.62 21.62
N GLU A 123 3.08 -9.52 21.52
CA GLU A 123 4.10 -9.71 22.56
C GLU A 123 4.91 -8.42 22.74
N SER A 124 5.40 -7.84 21.65
CA SER A 124 6.20 -6.61 21.66
C SER A 124 5.41 -5.40 22.17
N MET A 125 4.12 -5.31 21.84
CA MET A 125 3.23 -4.27 22.35
C MET A 125 3.10 -4.32 23.88
N ASN A 126 3.09 -5.53 24.47
CA ASN A 126 2.94 -5.70 25.91
C ASN A 126 4.25 -5.48 26.69
N ASN A 127 5.40 -5.78 26.09
CA ASN A 127 6.70 -5.74 26.77
C ASN A 127 7.65 -4.64 26.26
N GLY A 128 7.22 -3.81 25.31
CA GLY A 128 8.09 -2.80 24.67
C GLY A 128 9.16 -3.41 23.77
N GLY A 129 8.84 -4.54 23.14
CA GLY A 129 9.75 -5.30 22.30
C GLY A 129 10.00 -4.66 20.93
N ARG A 130 11.03 -5.14 20.23
CA ARG A 130 11.50 -4.56 18.96
C ARG A 130 10.57 -4.77 17.75
N TYR A 131 9.54 -5.62 17.85
CA TYR A 131 8.57 -5.88 16.77
C TYR A 131 7.32 -5.01 16.89
N TRP A 132 7.36 -4.01 17.77
CA TRP A 132 6.35 -3.00 17.93
C TRP A 132 7.03 -1.64 18.01
N THR A 133 6.54 -0.68 17.23
CA THR A 133 6.93 0.73 17.33
C THR A 133 5.68 1.59 17.25
N PRO A 134 5.71 2.83 17.79
CA PRO A 134 4.62 3.78 17.60
C PRO A 134 4.17 3.91 16.15
N LEU A 135 5.13 3.93 15.22
CA LEU A 135 4.88 4.02 13.79
C LEU A 135 4.03 2.84 13.30
N LEU A 136 4.50 1.61 13.54
CA LEU A 136 3.79 0.42 13.10
C LEU A 136 2.42 0.30 13.76
N HIS A 137 2.32 0.67 15.04
CA HIS A 137 1.06 0.69 15.80
C HIS A 137 0.03 1.60 15.15
N ASN A 138 0.38 2.85 14.87
CA ASN A 138 -0.51 3.80 14.22
C ASN A 138 -0.93 3.34 12.82
N CYS A 139 -0.04 2.71 12.05
CA CYS A 139 -0.41 2.13 10.75
C CYS A 139 -1.47 1.02 10.89
N ILE A 140 -1.33 0.14 11.88
CA ILE A 140 -2.30 -0.92 12.18
C ILE A 140 -3.63 -0.32 12.61
N LEU A 141 -3.64 0.70 13.48
CA LEU A 141 -4.85 1.40 13.88
C LEU A 141 -5.54 2.10 12.70
N ALA A 142 -4.76 2.72 11.80
CA ALA A 142 -5.28 3.38 10.60
C ALA A 142 -6.03 2.39 9.68
N LEU A 143 -5.41 1.24 9.37
CA LEU A 143 -6.04 0.21 8.56
C LEU A 143 -7.21 -0.47 9.28
N GLY A 144 -7.05 -0.81 10.55
CA GLY A 144 -8.11 -1.38 11.38
C GLY A 144 -9.36 -0.49 11.44
N SER A 145 -9.17 0.83 11.47
CA SER A 145 -10.27 1.82 11.50
C SER A 145 -11.16 1.72 10.27
N ARG A 146 -10.61 1.35 9.11
CA ARG A 146 -11.38 1.19 7.87
C ARG A 146 -12.38 0.02 7.90
N TYR A 147 -12.17 -0.92 8.80
CA TYR A 147 -13.04 -2.08 9.02
C TYR A 147 -13.98 -1.88 10.22
N SER A 148 -14.00 -0.69 10.82
CA SER A 148 -14.77 -0.38 12.02
C SER A 148 -15.95 0.53 11.71
N ASP A 149 -17.11 0.21 12.28
CA ASP A 149 -18.30 1.06 12.22
C ASP A 149 -18.29 2.19 13.26
N ARG A 150 -17.27 2.25 14.13
CA ARG A 150 -17.22 3.24 15.20
C ARG A 150 -17.04 4.66 14.64
N VAL A 151 -17.79 5.59 15.20
CA VAL A 151 -17.74 7.01 14.81
C VAL A 151 -16.54 7.73 15.43
N ASP A 152 -16.07 7.28 16.59
CA ASP A 152 -14.96 7.89 17.34
C ASP A 152 -13.58 7.71 16.69
N VAL A 153 -13.46 6.86 15.67
CA VAL A 153 -12.23 6.70 14.87
C VAL A 153 -12.25 7.50 13.57
N ARG A 154 -13.32 8.26 13.32
CA ARG A 154 -13.49 9.12 12.14
C ARG A 154 -13.11 10.56 12.48
N SER A 155 -12.37 11.22 11.59
CA SER A 155 -12.11 12.66 11.75
C SER A 155 -13.34 13.50 11.43
N ASP A 156 -14.21 13.00 10.56
CA ASP A 156 -15.55 13.53 10.31
C ASP A 156 -16.58 12.44 10.68
N PRO A 157 -17.40 12.64 11.72
CA PRO A 157 -18.41 11.66 12.14
C PRO A 157 -19.34 11.18 11.02
N ASP A 158 -19.64 12.06 10.06
CA ASP A 158 -20.61 11.83 8.99
C ASP A 158 -19.99 11.19 7.74
N ASP A 159 -18.65 11.16 7.62
CA ASP A 159 -17.94 10.53 6.50
C ASP A 159 -17.12 9.29 6.93
N PRO A 160 -17.58 8.07 6.63
CA PRO A 160 -16.86 6.84 6.96
C PRO A 160 -15.49 6.71 6.27
N ASN A 161 -15.24 7.43 5.17
CA ASN A 161 -13.93 7.44 4.50
C ASN A 161 -12.86 8.19 5.30
N THR A 162 -13.24 8.84 6.40
CA THR A 162 -12.30 9.50 7.30
C THR A 162 -11.81 8.63 8.45
N ALA A 163 -12.32 7.41 8.57
CA ALA A 163 -11.87 6.46 9.58
C ALA A 163 -10.36 6.23 9.48
N GLY A 164 -9.64 6.46 10.60
CA GLY A 164 -8.20 6.23 10.71
C GLY A 164 -7.29 7.31 10.10
N LYS A 165 -7.83 8.41 9.56
CA LYS A 165 -7.02 9.52 9.00
C LYS A 165 -6.07 10.11 10.04
N SER A 166 -6.51 10.29 11.28
CA SER A 166 -5.67 10.82 12.38
C SER A 166 -4.48 9.92 12.69
N PHE A 167 -4.68 8.59 12.68
CA PHE A 167 -3.60 7.62 12.87
C PHE A 167 -2.60 7.65 11.72
N LEU A 168 -3.07 7.81 10.47
CA LEU A 168 -2.19 7.96 9.32
C LEU A 168 -1.31 9.21 9.43
N GLU A 169 -1.88 10.34 9.85
CA GLU A 169 -1.11 11.58 10.02
C GLU A 169 -0.03 11.44 11.09
N GLU A 170 -0.35 10.84 12.24
CA GLU A 170 0.65 10.56 13.28
C GLU A 170 1.73 9.58 12.78
N ALA A 171 1.34 8.53 12.05
CA ALA A 171 2.27 7.58 11.44
C ALA A 171 3.23 8.29 10.47
N LYS A 172 2.77 9.23 9.65
CA LYS A 172 3.64 10.01 8.74
C LYS A 172 4.65 10.85 9.52
N THR A 173 4.22 11.52 10.60
CA THR A 173 5.13 12.28 11.46
C THR A 173 6.22 11.39 12.07
N GLN A 174 5.85 10.18 12.49
CA GLN A 174 6.79 9.22 13.06
C GLN A 174 7.73 8.62 12.00
N LEU A 175 7.22 8.33 10.80
CA LEU A 175 8.02 7.83 9.68
C LEU A 175 9.16 8.79 9.33
N HIS A 176 8.89 10.09 9.26
CA HIS A 176 9.93 11.09 8.98
C HIS A 176 11.12 11.02 9.94
N ARG A 177 10.89 10.64 11.20
CA ARG A 177 11.94 10.47 12.20
C ARG A 177 12.70 9.16 12.05
N GLU A 178 12.01 8.07 11.68
CA GLU A 178 12.63 6.76 11.47
C GLU A 178 13.42 6.66 10.15
N MET A 179 13.22 7.58 9.20
CA MET A 179 13.84 7.53 7.87
C MET A 179 15.38 7.52 7.88
N GLU A 180 16.03 8.08 8.90
CA GLU A 180 17.51 8.06 9.01
C GLU A 180 18.05 6.69 9.45
N ARG A 181 17.25 5.92 10.19
CA ARG A 181 17.64 4.63 10.78
C ARG A 181 16.49 3.62 10.67
N PRO A 182 16.13 3.21 9.45
CA PRO A 182 15.02 2.30 9.23
C PRO A 182 15.28 0.93 9.85
N SER A 183 14.20 0.27 10.26
CA SER A 183 14.20 -1.08 10.84
C SER A 183 13.16 -1.98 10.16
N LEU A 184 13.03 -3.24 10.60
CA LEU A 184 12.00 -4.15 10.09
C LEU A 184 10.58 -3.58 10.29
N THR A 185 10.30 -2.95 11.42
CA THR A 185 8.99 -2.33 11.67
C THR A 185 8.76 -1.12 10.78
N THR A 186 9.82 -0.40 10.39
CA THR A 186 9.74 0.67 9.38
C THR A 186 9.36 0.12 8.00
N ILE A 187 9.90 -1.03 7.59
CA ILE A 187 9.52 -1.71 6.33
C ILE A 187 8.04 -2.12 6.37
N GLN A 188 7.61 -2.75 7.47
CA GLN A 188 6.22 -3.16 7.68
C GLN A 188 5.29 -1.94 7.63
N ALA A 189 5.63 -0.87 8.36
CA ALA A 189 4.86 0.36 8.40
C ALA A 189 4.74 1.05 7.04
N LEU A 190 5.82 1.12 6.26
CA LEU A 190 5.79 1.66 4.89
C LEU A 190 4.85 0.87 3.99
N GLY A 191 4.86 -0.46 4.11
CA GLY A 191 3.90 -1.33 3.43
C GLY A 191 2.46 -0.97 3.80
N LEU A 192 2.17 -0.91 5.10
CA LEU A 192 0.82 -0.57 5.60
C LEU A 192 0.37 0.84 5.22
N ILE A 193 1.24 1.86 5.28
CA ILE A 193 0.95 3.22 4.81
C ILE A 193 0.60 3.18 3.31
N GLY A 194 1.35 2.40 2.54
CA GLY A 194 1.06 2.16 1.14
C GLY A 194 -0.37 1.63 0.92
N MET A 195 -0.79 0.67 1.74
CA MET A 195 -2.14 0.11 1.71
C MET A 195 -3.22 1.13 2.08
N VAL A 196 -2.98 1.97 3.09
CA VAL A 196 -3.92 3.05 3.46
C VAL A 196 -4.13 4.00 2.29
N TYR A 197 -3.06 4.46 1.64
CA TYR A 197 -3.18 5.38 0.51
C TYR A 197 -3.91 4.78 -0.69
N ILE A 198 -3.62 3.53 -1.06
CA ILE A 198 -4.33 2.82 -2.14
C ILE A 198 -5.82 2.77 -1.81
N ALA A 199 -6.16 2.46 -0.57
CA ALA A 199 -7.54 2.35 -0.15
C ALA A 199 -8.30 3.70 -0.09
N MET A 200 -7.57 4.81 -0.02
CA MET A 200 -8.09 6.18 -0.15
C MET A 200 -8.10 6.68 -1.61
N GLY A 201 -7.69 5.86 -2.58
CA GLY A 201 -7.58 6.23 -4.00
C GLY A 201 -6.32 7.04 -4.36
N ALA A 202 -5.40 7.22 -3.42
CA ALA A 202 -4.14 7.94 -3.58
C ALA A 202 -3.01 7.01 -4.07
N ASP A 203 -3.23 6.27 -5.15
CA ASP A 203 -2.33 5.20 -5.61
C ASP A 203 -0.89 5.64 -5.84
N ALA A 204 -0.64 6.89 -6.26
CA ALA A 204 0.71 7.41 -6.46
C ALA A 204 1.47 7.48 -5.12
N ALA A 205 0.81 7.97 -4.06
CA ALA A 205 1.38 7.95 -2.72
C ALA A 205 1.54 6.51 -2.23
N GLY A 206 0.55 5.65 -2.44
CA GLY A 206 0.63 4.23 -2.09
C GLY A 206 1.80 3.51 -2.75
N TRP A 207 2.03 3.78 -4.04
CA TRP A 207 3.13 3.21 -4.82
C TRP A 207 4.50 3.70 -4.32
N LEU A 208 4.63 4.98 -3.96
CA LEU A 208 5.88 5.53 -3.42
C LEU A 208 6.29 4.84 -2.12
N HIS A 209 5.35 4.67 -1.17
CA HIS A 209 5.63 4.04 0.12
C HIS A 209 5.98 2.54 -0.04
N HIS A 210 5.27 1.81 -0.91
CA HIS A 210 5.65 0.45 -1.28
C HIS A 210 7.04 0.39 -1.92
N GLY A 211 7.37 1.34 -2.79
CA GLY A 211 8.70 1.45 -3.39
C GLY A 211 9.82 1.69 -2.38
N MET A 212 9.54 2.39 -1.27
CA MET A 212 10.47 2.53 -0.15
C MET A 212 10.61 1.22 0.64
N ALA A 213 9.50 0.56 0.98
CA ALA A 213 9.51 -0.74 1.65
C ALA A 213 10.31 -1.79 0.86
N ASN A 214 10.09 -1.87 -0.45
CA ASN A 214 10.79 -2.78 -1.35
C ASN A 214 12.30 -2.52 -1.33
N ARG A 215 12.73 -1.26 -1.48
CA ARG A 215 14.16 -0.88 -1.44
C ARG A 215 14.82 -1.24 -0.12
N LEU A 216 14.17 -0.94 1.01
CA LEU A 216 14.69 -1.26 2.34
C LEU A 216 14.73 -2.78 2.59
N SER A 217 13.77 -3.54 2.07
CA SER A 217 13.77 -5.01 2.19
C SER A 217 14.98 -5.65 1.51
N LEU A 218 15.42 -5.09 0.37
CA LEU A 218 16.60 -5.54 -0.37
C LEU A 218 17.89 -5.06 0.31
N ASP A 219 17.91 -3.81 0.79
CA ASP A 219 19.05 -3.24 1.53
C ASP A 219 19.37 -4.06 2.80
N MET A 220 18.33 -4.46 3.55
CA MET A 220 18.48 -5.30 4.75
C MET A 220 18.65 -6.80 4.44
N GLY A 221 18.72 -7.18 3.16
CA GLY A 221 18.99 -8.54 2.72
C GLY A 221 17.88 -9.55 3.00
N LEU A 222 16.61 -9.12 3.11
CA LEU A 222 15.49 -10.05 3.37
C LEU A 222 15.25 -11.03 2.21
N ASN A 223 15.80 -10.74 1.02
CA ASN A 223 15.75 -11.59 -0.16
C ASN A 223 16.79 -12.72 -0.16
N LEU A 224 17.75 -12.70 0.77
CA LEU A 224 18.88 -13.62 0.82
C LEU A 224 18.60 -14.78 1.78
N ASP A 225 19.19 -15.95 1.50
CA ASP A 225 19.08 -17.11 2.38
C ASP A 225 20.00 -16.98 3.61
N PRO A 226 19.47 -16.95 4.85
CA PRO A 226 20.26 -17.01 6.08
C PRO A 226 21.24 -18.18 6.11
N ALA A 227 20.95 -19.30 5.45
CA ALA A 227 21.84 -20.46 5.38
C ALA A 227 23.17 -20.13 4.67
N GLY A 228 23.20 -19.14 3.78
CA GLY A 228 24.43 -18.67 3.13
C GLY A 228 25.35 -17.82 4.01
N PHE A 229 24.91 -17.47 5.23
CA PHE A 229 25.65 -16.61 6.16
C PHE A 229 26.20 -17.40 7.34
N GLU A 230 26.74 -18.60 7.09
CA GLU A 230 27.24 -19.57 8.08
C GLU A 230 28.19 -18.95 9.14
N GLU A 231 28.86 -17.83 8.83
CA GLU A 231 29.80 -17.17 9.73
C GLU A 231 29.29 -15.89 10.41
N THR A 232 28.11 -15.35 10.06
CA THR A 232 27.77 -13.95 10.41
C THR A 232 26.53 -13.65 11.26
N ASN A 233 25.59 -14.56 11.55
CA ASN A 233 24.55 -14.22 12.56
C ASN A 233 23.74 -15.40 13.10
N ALA A 234 23.72 -15.53 14.43
CA ALA A 234 22.76 -16.34 15.17
C ALA A 234 21.35 -15.70 15.17
N MET A 235 20.74 -15.52 13.99
CA MET A 235 19.34 -15.12 13.90
C MET A 235 18.45 -16.24 14.43
N THR A 236 17.47 -15.88 15.26
CA THR A 236 16.51 -16.87 15.77
C THR A 236 15.63 -17.39 14.63
N PRO A 237 15.10 -18.62 14.71
CA PRO A 237 14.16 -19.13 13.71
C PRO A 237 12.94 -18.22 13.50
N ARG A 238 12.48 -17.54 14.55
CA ARG A 238 11.34 -16.61 14.50
C ARG A 238 11.68 -15.33 13.72
N GLU A 239 12.89 -14.80 13.88
CA GLU A 239 13.39 -13.66 13.08
C GLU A 239 13.54 -14.04 11.60
N ILE A 240 14.05 -15.24 11.31
CA ILE A 240 14.17 -15.74 9.93
C ILE A 240 12.79 -15.85 9.28
N GLN A 241 11.82 -16.43 10.00
CA GLN A 241 10.46 -16.56 9.50
C GLN A 241 9.80 -15.19 9.26
N LEU A 242 9.97 -14.24 10.17
CA LEU A 242 9.45 -12.87 10.02
C LEU A 242 10.04 -12.19 8.77
N ARG A 243 11.35 -12.24 8.59
CA ARG A 243 12.04 -11.65 7.42
C ARG A 243 11.53 -12.24 6.11
N ARG A 244 11.38 -13.57 6.08
CA ARG A 244 10.82 -14.30 4.93
C ARG A 244 9.37 -13.87 4.67
N GLN A 245 8.55 -13.76 5.72
CA GLN A 245 7.16 -13.33 5.63
C GLN A 245 7.05 -11.90 5.06
N ILE A 246 7.85 -10.95 5.57
CA ILE A 246 7.89 -9.56 5.07
C ILE A 246 8.26 -9.55 3.59
N TYR A 247 9.34 -10.24 3.21
CA TYR A 247 9.81 -10.28 1.83
C TYR A 247 8.77 -10.83 0.85
N TRP A 248 8.19 -12.00 1.15
CA TRP A 248 7.22 -12.61 0.26
C TRP A 248 5.91 -11.82 0.18
N THR A 249 5.49 -11.17 1.26
CA THR A 249 4.33 -10.26 1.22
C THR A 249 4.59 -9.10 0.26
N LEU A 250 5.73 -8.41 0.40
CA LEU A 250 6.10 -7.30 -0.47
C LEU A 250 6.29 -7.74 -1.92
N TYR A 251 6.92 -8.89 -2.15
CA TYR A 251 7.12 -9.46 -3.49
C TYR A 251 5.79 -9.75 -4.18
N CYS A 252 4.87 -10.46 -3.50
CA CYS A 252 3.55 -10.77 -4.04
C CYS A 252 2.76 -9.49 -4.34
N HIS A 253 2.81 -8.50 -3.44
CA HIS A 253 2.14 -7.23 -3.64
C HIS A 253 2.74 -6.41 -4.80
N ASP A 254 4.07 -6.41 -4.99
CA ASP A 254 4.71 -5.79 -6.15
C ASP A 254 4.20 -6.42 -7.46
N LYS A 255 4.04 -7.76 -7.52
CA LYS A 255 3.44 -8.42 -8.69
C LYS A 255 1.98 -8.02 -8.90
N LEU A 256 1.17 -8.10 -7.85
CA LEU A 256 -0.25 -7.76 -7.93
C LEU A 256 -0.47 -6.31 -8.35
N SER A 257 0.24 -5.37 -7.74
CA SER A 257 0.15 -3.94 -8.05
C SER A 257 0.69 -3.61 -9.44
N SER A 258 1.76 -4.24 -9.89
CA SER A 258 2.25 -4.15 -11.28
C SER A 258 1.22 -4.66 -12.28
N SER A 259 0.62 -5.83 -12.04
CA SER A 259 -0.44 -6.36 -12.90
C SER A 259 -1.67 -5.47 -12.93
N TYR A 260 -2.06 -4.88 -11.80
CA TYR A 260 -3.20 -3.97 -11.71
C TYR A 260 -2.95 -2.62 -12.37
N THR A 261 -1.74 -2.05 -12.24
CA THR A 261 -1.40 -0.71 -12.74
C THR A 261 -0.70 -0.73 -14.10
N GLY A 262 -0.38 -1.91 -14.62
CA GLY A 262 0.43 -2.15 -15.82
C GLY A 262 1.89 -1.73 -15.69
N ARG A 263 2.34 -1.36 -14.49
CA ARG A 263 3.74 -0.92 -14.27
C ARG A 263 4.67 -2.11 -14.20
N ILE A 264 5.96 -1.88 -14.49
CA ILE A 264 6.99 -2.89 -14.29
C ILE A 264 7.11 -3.25 -12.81
N CYS A 265 7.42 -4.50 -12.53
CA CYS A 265 7.71 -4.96 -11.17
C CYS A 265 9.02 -4.35 -10.67
N SER A 266 9.02 -3.84 -9.44
CA SER A 266 10.22 -3.27 -8.82
C SER A 266 11.12 -4.35 -8.22
N MET A 267 10.52 -5.44 -7.71
CA MET A 267 11.26 -6.56 -7.12
C MET A 267 11.50 -7.63 -8.18
N LEU A 268 12.70 -7.65 -8.76
CA LEU A 268 13.07 -8.63 -9.78
C LEU A 268 13.48 -9.97 -9.12
N VAL A 269 13.22 -11.08 -9.81
CA VAL A 269 13.76 -12.38 -9.41
C VAL A 269 15.23 -12.40 -9.79
N THR A 270 16.12 -12.21 -8.82
CA THR A 270 17.56 -12.42 -9.01
C THR A 270 17.92 -13.85 -8.63
N GLY A 271 18.63 -14.58 -9.48
CA GLY A 271 19.02 -15.98 -9.24
C GLY A 271 19.59 -16.18 -7.83
N THR A 272 19.17 -17.27 -7.18
CA THR A 272 19.18 -17.51 -5.71
C THR A 272 18.18 -16.66 -4.91
N VAL A 273 16.89 -16.84 -5.21
CA VAL A 273 15.79 -16.58 -4.26
C VAL A 273 15.31 -17.96 -3.75
N PHE A 274 14.89 -18.03 -2.49
CA PHE A 274 14.27 -19.21 -1.87
C PHE A 274 13.17 -19.87 -2.70
#